data_AF-A0A969FP48-F1
#
_entry.id   AF-A0A969FP48-F1
#
_cell.length_a   1.000
_cell.length_b   1.000
_cell.length_c   1.000
_cell.angle_alpha   90.00
_cell.angle_beta   90.00
_cell.angle_gamma   90.00
#
_symmetry.space_group_name_H-M   'P 1'
#
loop_
_entity.id
_entity.type
_entity.pdbx_description
1 polymer ?
#
loop_
_entity_poly.entity_id
_entity_poly.type
_entity_poly.pdbx_seq_one_letter_code
_entity_poly.pdbx_strand_id
1 'polypeptide(L)'
;MRFFRVAFVLALATPWAAAQQSASYRVEGGSLNAGGRPSGGITASSASFHISLDSIGEAVVAPTALSNASVRVDGGLAPGYLPPREIRDLRFTAPSVLVWTGDRAAGTFRLYRDLISSLSSLGYGICLVSGLTSPTATDTATPLPGSGFFYLATVANRLGEEGPKGSASDGTPRLGNPCP
;
A
#
# COMPACT_ATOMS: atom_id res chain seq x y z
N MET A 1 -78.28 52.23 25.38
CA MET A 1 -77.84 53.08 24.27
C MET A 1 -76.40 52.75 23.91
N ARG A 2 -76.15 52.33 22.66
CA ARG A 2 -74.91 52.43 21.85
C ARG A 2 -73.62 51.83 22.45
N PHE A 3 -73.27 50.59 22.11
CA PHE A 3 -72.33 50.22 21.02
C PHE A 3 -71.05 51.08 20.95
N PHE A 4 -69.90 50.51 21.33
CA PHE A 4 -68.67 50.67 20.55
C PHE A 4 -67.79 49.41 20.67
N ARG A 5 -67.49 48.85 19.51
CA ARG A 5 -66.62 47.70 19.27
C ARG A 5 -65.17 48.15 19.37
N VAL A 6 -64.31 47.38 20.03
CA VAL A 6 -62.88 47.31 19.67
C VAL A 6 -62.46 45.85 19.74
N ALA A 7 -62.44 45.21 18.57
CA ALA A 7 -61.81 43.91 18.38
C ALA A 7 -60.31 44.16 18.20
N PHE A 8 -59.48 43.69 19.12
CA PHE A 8 -58.04 43.71 18.98
C PHE A 8 -57.61 42.37 18.34
N VAL A 9 -57.39 42.40 17.03
CA VAL A 9 -56.86 41.27 16.26
C VAL A 9 -55.35 41.19 16.53
N LEU A 10 -54.92 40.25 17.37
CA LEU A 10 -53.50 39.89 17.47
C LEU A 10 -53.14 39.01 16.28
N ALA A 11 -52.62 39.61 15.22
CA ALA A 11 -52.09 38.88 14.08
C ALA A 11 -50.80 38.15 14.48
N LEU A 12 -50.81 36.83 14.26
CA LEU A 12 -49.66 35.94 14.33
C LEU A 12 -48.52 36.43 13.42
N ALA A 13 -47.42 36.88 14.02
CA ALA A 13 -46.14 37.02 13.32
C ALA A 13 -45.20 35.90 13.82
N THR A 14 -45.34 34.72 13.24
CA THR A 14 -44.30 33.69 13.32
C THR A 14 -43.04 34.24 12.64
N PRO A 15 -41.87 34.32 13.30
CA PRO A 15 -40.66 34.62 12.58
C PRO A 15 -40.43 33.48 11.60
N TRP A 16 -40.41 33.82 10.31
CA TRP A 16 -39.95 32.91 9.28
C TRP A 16 -38.58 32.40 9.70
N ALA A 17 -38.51 31.11 10.05
CA ALA A 17 -37.26 30.40 10.05
C ALA A 17 -36.78 30.43 8.59
N ALA A 18 -35.92 31.40 8.27
CA ALA A 18 -35.15 31.37 7.04
C ALA A 18 -34.23 30.14 7.17
N ALA A 19 -34.72 29.00 6.69
CA ALA A 19 -33.88 27.84 6.48
C ALA A 19 -32.76 28.33 5.53
N GLN A 20 -31.55 28.38 6.05
CA GLN A 20 -30.37 28.75 5.28
C GLN A 20 -30.26 27.77 4.11
N GLN A 21 -30.66 28.20 2.92
CA GLN A 21 -30.52 27.43 1.71
C GLN A 21 -29.03 27.36 1.39
N SER A 22 -28.40 26.22 1.66
CA SER A 22 -27.05 25.95 1.20
C SER A 22 -27.03 26.03 -0.33
N ALA A 23 -26.16 26.89 -0.87
CA ALA A 23 -25.95 26.99 -2.30
C ALA A 23 -25.59 25.61 -2.87
N SER A 24 -26.35 25.14 -3.86
CA SER A 24 -26.04 23.92 -4.59
C SER A 24 -24.68 24.07 -5.26
N TYR A 25 -23.69 23.24 -4.89
CA TYR A 25 -22.38 23.26 -5.51
C TYR A 25 -22.27 22.16 -6.56
N ARG A 26 -21.78 22.53 -7.75
CA ARG A 26 -21.46 21.60 -8.82
C ARG A 26 -19.98 21.25 -8.72
N VAL A 27 -19.68 19.97 -8.54
CA VAL A 27 -18.29 19.46 -8.58
C VAL A 27 -18.06 18.90 -9.98
N GLU A 28 -17.16 19.52 -10.73
CA GLU A 28 -16.70 19.02 -12.03
C GLU A 28 -15.32 18.37 -11.84
N GLY A 29 -15.18 17.11 -12.24
CA GLY A 29 -13.94 16.34 -12.16
C GLY A 29 -13.25 16.24 -13.53
N GLY A 30 -11.95 16.46 -13.55
CA GLY A 30 -11.08 16.26 -14.73
C GLY A 30 -9.88 15.36 -14.41
N SER A 31 -9.45 14.54 -15.37
CA SER A 31 -8.40 13.52 -15.22
C SER A 31 -6.97 14.05 -15.36
N LEU A 32 -6.05 13.35 -14.69
CA LEU A 32 -4.62 13.66 -14.53
C LEU A 32 -3.80 13.44 -15.80
N ASN A 33 -2.83 14.32 -16.06
CA ASN A 33 -1.70 14.03 -16.95
C ASN A 33 -0.36 14.29 -16.25
N ALA A 34 0.55 13.33 -16.38
CA ALA A 34 1.69 13.10 -15.52
C ALA A 34 2.88 14.05 -15.77
N GLY A 35 3.52 14.52 -14.69
CA GLY A 35 4.90 15.02 -14.71
C GLY A 35 5.09 16.53 -14.65
N GLY A 36 4.91 17.12 -13.46
CA GLY A 36 5.26 18.51 -13.15
C GLY A 36 4.17 19.25 -12.38
N ARG A 37 4.52 20.35 -11.68
CA ARG A 37 3.51 21.26 -11.10
C ARG A 37 2.66 21.81 -12.26
N PRO A 38 1.35 21.50 -12.35
CA PRO A 38 0.54 22.02 -13.42
C PRO A 38 0.41 23.53 -13.24
N SER A 39 0.87 24.30 -14.22
CA SER A 39 0.44 25.68 -14.40
C SER A 39 -1.06 25.65 -14.70
N GLY A 40 -1.90 25.74 -13.67
CA GLY A 40 -3.34 25.47 -13.75
C GLY A 40 -3.87 24.43 -12.74
N GLY A 41 -3.15 24.19 -11.63
CA GLY A 41 -3.63 23.34 -10.54
C GLY A 41 -5.02 23.76 -10.04
N ILE A 42 -5.87 22.76 -9.77
CA ILE A 42 -7.25 23.00 -9.34
C ILE A 42 -7.23 23.34 -7.84
N THR A 43 -7.36 24.63 -7.52
CA THR A 43 -7.65 25.06 -6.15
C THR A 43 -9.14 24.92 -5.91
N ALA A 44 -9.55 23.88 -5.18
CA ALA A 44 -10.90 23.86 -4.62
C ALA A 44 -10.93 24.82 -3.42
N SER A 45 -11.47 26.02 -3.63
CA SER A 45 -11.64 27.02 -2.56
C SER A 45 -13.10 27.05 -2.09
N SER A 46 -13.27 27.06 -0.77
CA SER A 46 -14.49 27.56 -0.13
C SER A 46 -14.13 28.79 0.70
N ALA A 47 -15.14 29.52 1.19
CA ALA A 47 -14.91 30.65 2.10
C ALA A 47 -14.19 30.27 3.42
N SER A 48 -13.96 28.98 3.68
CA SER A 48 -13.43 28.49 4.95
C SER A 48 -12.25 27.52 4.84
N PHE A 49 -11.84 27.13 3.64
CA PHE A 49 -10.64 26.31 3.47
C PHE A 49 -10.02 26.44 2.07
N HIS A 50 -8.69 26.30 2.04
CA HIS A 50 -7.89 26.11 0.84
C HIS A 50 -7.30 24.70 0.88
N ILE A 51 -7.62 23.86 -0.10
CA ILE A 51 -6.93 22.59 -0.30
C ILE A 51 -5.98 22.79 -1.49
N SER A 52 -4.67 22.78 -1.23
CA SER A 52 -3.64 22.72 -2.27
C SER A 52 -3.01 21.34 -2.23
N LEU A 53 -2.96 20.66 -3.37
CA LEU A 53 -2.21 19.43 -3.57
C LEU A 53 -0.93 19.82 -4.31
N ASP A 54 0.15 20.01 -3.57
CA ASP A 54 1.42 20.51 -4.12
C ASP A 54 2.19 19.43 -4.91
N SER A 55 1.87 18.14 -4.74
CA SER A 55 2.43 17.04 -5.52
C SER A 55 1.58 15.76 -5.48
N ILE A 56 1.64 14.95 -6.55
CA ILE A 56 1.08 13.58 -6.56
C ILE A 56 2.07 12.67 -5.84
N GLY A 57 1.67 12.09 -4.71
CA GLY A 57 2.48 11.17 -3.90
C GLY A 57 2.59 11.56 -2.42
N GLU A 58 2.14 12.75 -2.03
CA GLU A 58 1.93 13.09 -0.63
C GLU A 58 0.71 12.31 -0.12
N ALA A 59 0.97 11.25 0.65
CA ALA A 59 -0.09 10.56 1.36
C ALA A 59 -0.75 11.55 2.32
N VAL A 60 -2.09 11.56 2.37
CA VAL A 60 -2.82 12.18 3.49
C VAL A 60 -2.55 11.30 4.71
N VAL A 61 -1.40 11.50 5.37
CA VAL A 61 -1.00 10.76 6.57
C VAL A 61 -1.73 11.35 7.77
N ALA A 62 -3.06 11.29 7.76
CA ALA A 62 -3.91 11.44 8.94
C ALA A 62 -5.37 11.18 8.54
N PRO A 63 -6.01 10.09 9.02
CA PRO A 63 -7.46 9.90 8.88
C PRO A 63 -8.28 10.99 9.60
N THR A 64 -7.62 11.89 10.35
CA THR A 64 -8.25 12.85 11.25
C THR A 64 -7.96 14.32 10.92
N ALA A 65 -7.11 14.63 9.93
CA ALA A 65 -6.69 16.03 9.69
C ALA A 65 -7.63 16.83 8.76
N LEU A 66 -8.52 16.18 8.00
CA LEU A 66 -9.38 16.86 7.02
C LEU A 66 -10.80 16.28 7.00
N SER A 67 -11.43 16.14 8.17
CA SER A 67 -12.86 15.85 8.26
C SER A 67 -13.57 16.92 9.07
N ASN A 68 -14.38 17.75 8.41
CA ASN A 68 -15.41 18.57 9.06
C ASN A 68 -16.79 18.16 8.51
N ALA A 69 -17.86 18.80 8.98
CA ALA A 69 -19.23 18.45 8.55
C ALA A 69 -19.48 18.63 7.04
N SER A 70 -18.61 19.33 6.31
CA SER A 70 -18.76 19.67 4.89
C SER A 70 -17.67 19.10 3.98
N VAL A 71 -16.62 18.50 4.53
CA VAL A 71 -15.51 17.89 3.78
C VAL A 71 -15.19 16.54 4.41
N ARG A 72 -15.35 15.49 3.61
CA ARG A 72 -14.80 14.16 3.89
C ARG A 72 -13.83 13.81 2.79
N VAL A 73 -12.58 13.55 3.17
CA VAL A 73 -11.59 12.94 2.30
C VAL A 73 -11.63 11.43 2.55
N ASP A 74 -12.46 10.73 1.80
CA ASP A 74 -12.63 9.27 1.92
C ASP A 74 -11.57 8.48 1.11
N GLY A 75 -10.59 9.17 0.51
CA GLY A 75 -9.54 8.58 -0.33
C GLY A 75 -8.15 9.02 0.11
N GLY A 76 -7.34 8.07 0.54
CA GLY A 76 -5.89 8.21 0.70
C GLY A 76 -5.18 7.30 -0.30
N LEU A 77 -3.99 7.71 -0.77
CA LEU A 77 -3.09 6.77 -1.42
C LEU A 77 -2.67 5.74 -0.37
N ALA A 78 -3.03 4.47 -0.56
CA ALA A 78 -2.42 3.39 0.20
C ALA A 78 -0.89 3.53 0.06
N PRO A 79 -0.10 3.36 1.13
CA PRO A 79 1.35 3.39 1.00
C PRO A 79 1.74 2.40 -0.11
N GLY A 80 2.33 2.92 -1.19
CA GLY A 80 2.76 2.09 -2.30
C GLY A 80 3.81 1.12 -1.80
N TYR A 81 3.45 -0.15 -1.65
CA TYR A 81 4.43 -1.19 -1.37
C TYR A 81 5.22 -1.43 -2.64
N LEU A 82 6.54 -1.32 -2.55
CA LEU A 82 7.40 -1.65 -3.68
C LEU A 82 7.16 -3.12 -4.08
N PRO A 83 7.06 -3.43 -5.37
CA PRO A 83 7.01 -4.82 -5.83
C PRO A 83 8.31 -5.51 -5.41
N PRO A 84 8.24 -6.68 -4.75
CA PRO A 84 9.43 -7.39 -4.33
C PRO A 84 10.24 -7.88 -5.53
N ARG A 85 11.55 -7.73 -5.46
CA ARG A 85 12.49 -8.09 -6.52
C ARG A 85 13.21 -9.39 -6.21
N GLU A 86 13.94 -9.91 -7.20
CA GLU A 86 14.84 -11.04 -7.00
C GLU A 86 15.93 -10.68 -5.97
N ILE A 87 16.16 -11.57 -5.01
CA ILE A 87 17.26 -11.44 -4.05
C ILE A 87 18.59 -11.74 -4.73
N ARG A 88 19.61 -10.95 -4.37
CA ARG A 88 20.97 -11.08 -4.90
C ARG A 88 21.98 -11.40 -3.81
N ASP A 89 23.14 -11.88 -4.26
CA ASP A 89 24.33 -12.13 -3.44
C ASP A 89 24.12 -13.14 -2.30
N LEU A 90 23.21 -14.10 -2.47
CA LEU A 90 23.03 -15.23 -1.56
C LEU A 90 24.32 -16.05 -1.48
N ARG A 91 24.89 -16.15 -0.27
CA ARG A 91 26.16 -16.84 -0.03
C ARG A 91 26.28 -17.31 1.41
N PHE A 92 27.18 -18.27 1.63
CA PHE A 92 27.59 -18.64 2.98
C PHE A 92 28.66 -17.68 3.51
N THR A 93 28.54 -17.25 4.76
CA THR A 93 29.60 -16.53 5.51
C THR A 93 30.23 -17.38 6.60
N ALA A 94 29.56 -18.46 6.99
CA ALA A 94 30.07 -19.53 7.85
C ALA A 94 29.46 -20.86 7.37
N PRO A 95 29.94 -22.03 7.83
CA PRO A 95 29.49 -23.34 7.31
C PRO A 95 27.98 -23.58 7.32
N SER A 96 27.24 -22.92 8.22
CA SER A 96 25.78 -23.04 8.37
C SER A 96 25.04 -21.71 8.24
N VAL A 97 25.71 -20.61 7.92
CA VAL A 97 25.11 -19.26 7.91
C VAL A 97 25.05 -18.72 6.50
N LEU A 98 23.83 -18.53 5.99
CA LEU A 98 23.54 -17.88 4.72
C LEU A 98 23.21 -16.42 4.94
N VAL A 99 23.75 -15.56 4.08
CA VAL A 99 23.41 -14.13 4.02
C VAL A 99 23.13 -13.71 2.59
N TRP A 100 22.34 -12.67 2.42
CA TRP A 100 22.05 -12.07 1.11
C TRP A 100 21.86 -10.56 1.23
N THR A 101 21.75 -9.89 0.09
CA THR A 101 21.47 -8.44 0.05
C THR A 101 20.00 -8.19 0.38
N GLY A 102 19.73 -7.31 1.35
CA GLY A 102 18.36 -6.92 1.71
C GLY A 102 17.66 -6.15 0.58
N ASP A 103 16.32 -6.18 0.56
CA ASP A 103 15.51 -5.46 -0.43
C ASP A 103 14.61 -4.40 0.23
N ARG A 104 14.41 -3.27 -0.45
CA ARG A 104 13.60 -2.15 0.05
C ARG A 104 12.10 -2.48 0.14
N ALA A 105 11.63 -3.46 -0.61
CA ALA A 105 10.27 -3.98 -0.54
C ALA A 105 10.05 -4.91 0.66
N ALA A 106 11.10 -5.27 1.42
CA ALA A 106 11.00 -6.32 2.41
C ALA A 106 10.00 -6.04 3.53
N GLY A 107 8.97 -6.87 3.60
CA GLY A 107 8.24 -7.18 4.82
C GLY A 107 8.89 -8.37 5.54
N THR A 108 9.11 -9.46 4.80
CA THR A 108 9.79 -10.67 5.29
C THR A 108 10.61 -11.33 4.18
N PHE A 109 11.55 -12.20 4.53
CA PHE A 109 12.26 -13.09 3.61
C PHE A 109 11.82 -14.54 3.80
N ARG A 110 12.02 -15.34 2.76
CA ARG A 110 11.80 -16.78 2.73
C ARG A 110 13.05 -17.44 2.17
N LEU A 111 13.42 -18.58 2.75
CA LEU A 111 14.53 -19.40 2.30
C LEU A 111 13.98 -20.74 1.81
N TYR A 112 14.39 -21.13 0.62
CA TYR A 112 14.08 -22.40 0.00
C TYR A 112 15.35 -23.25 -0.10
N ARG A 113 15.20 -24.56 0.02
CA ARG A 113 16.28 -25.55 -0.09
C ARG A 113 15.79 -26.79 -0.78
N ASP A 114 16.64 -27.43 -1.56
CA ASP A 114 16.48 -28.83 -1.98
C ASP A 114 17.84 -29.42 -2.34
N LEU A 115 17.88 -30.70 -2.67
CA LEU A 115 19.06 -31.36 -3.22
C LEU A 115 19.37 -30.83 -4.62
N ILE A 116 20.66 -30.71 -4.95
CA ILE A 116 21.15 -30.34 -6.28
C ILE A 116 20.60 -31.30 -7.36
N SER A 117 20.39 -32.58 -7.03
CA SER A 117 19.77 -33.54 -7.94
C SER A 117 18.33 -33.17 -8.35
N SER A 118 17.66 -32.33 -7.57
CA SER A 118 16.29 -31.84 -7.83
C SER A 118 16.27 -30.52 -8.62
N LEU A 119 17.42 -29.96 -9.03
CA LEU A 119 17.47 -28.69 -9.78
C LEU A 119 16.73 -28.74 -11.12
N SER A 120 16.71 -29.91 -11.77
CA SER A 120 16.06 -30.11 -13.08
C SER A 120 14.56 -30.35 -13.01
N SER A 121 14.01 -30.66 -11.82
CA SER A 121 12.63 -31.13 -11.66
C SER A 121 11.60 -30.01 -11.52
N LEU A 122 11.89 -28.80 -12.01
CA LEU A 122 11.08 -27.59 -11.84
C LEU A 122 10.81 -27.19 -10.37
N GLY A 123 11.36 -27.91 -9.39
CA GLY A 123 10.99 -27.76 -7.98
C GLY A 123 11.53 -26.50 -7.34
N TYR A 124 12.67 -25.98 -7.82
CA TYR A 124 13.39 -24.78 -7.34
C TYR A 124 13.32 -24.55 -5.82
N GLY A 125 13.38 -25.63 -5.04
CA GLY A 125 13.40 -25.58 -3.58
C GLY A 125 12.04 -25.86 -2.94
N ILE A 126 12.06 -26.63 -1.86
CA ILE A 126 10.98 -26.62 -0.88
C ILE A 126 11.22 -25.49 0.12
N CYS A 127 10.14 -24.93 0.68
CA CYS A 127 10.26 -23.91 1.71
C CYS A 127 10.99 -24.47 2.94
N LEU A 128 12.17 -23.94 3.23
CA LEU A 128 12.93 -24.31 4.42
C LEU A 128 12.51 -23.46 5.61
N VAL A 129 12.37 -22.16 5.41
CA VAL A 129 11.96 -21.22 6.45
C VAL A 129 11.23 -20.03 5.84
N SER A 130 10.20 -19.53 6.51
CA SER A 130 9.45 -18.33 6.14
C SER A 130 9.45 -17.31 7.29
N GLY A 131 9.06 -16.07 6.99
CA GLY A 131 8.88 -15.03 8.00
C GLY A 131 10.18 -14.41 8.55
N LEU A 132 11.30 -14.56 7.86
CA LEU A 132 12.57 -13.97 8.31
C LEU A 132 12.51 -12.44 8.22
N THR A 133 12.85 -11.75 9.30
CA THR A 133 12.89 -10.27 9.31
C THR A 133 14.26 -9.70 8.92
N SER A 134 15.28 -10.55 8.86
CA SER A 134 16.65 -10.19 8.53
C SER A 134 17.13 -10.98 7.31
N PRO A 135 18.04 -10.44 6.49
CA PRO A 135 18.55 -11.12 5.29
C PRO A 135 19.63 -12.15 5.63
N THR A 136 19.33 -13.03 6.58
CA THR A 136 20.20 -14.09 7.06
C THR A 136 19.37 -15.29 7.52
N ALA A 137 19.93 -16.48 7.39
CA ALA A 137 19.35 -17.72 7.88
C ALA A 137 20.45 -18.70 8.30
N THR A 138 20.09 -19.62 9.17
CA THR A 138 20.98 -20.71 9.59
C THR A 138 20.40 -22.05 9.17
N ASP A 139 21.22 -22.87 8.54
CA ASP A 139 20.91 -24.27 8.21
C ASP A 139 22.06 -25.17 8.64
N THR A 140 21.80 -26.02 9.64
CA THR A 140 22.78 -26.97 10.17
C THR A 140 22.68 -28.36 9.54
N ALA A 141 21.76 -28.56 8.59
CA ALA A 141 21.63 -29.84 7.91
C ALA A 141 22.85 -30.09 7.02
N THR A 142 23.38 -31.32 7.09
CA THR A 142 24.48 -31.76 6.23
C THR A 142 23.92 -32.74 5.19
N PRO A 143 24.15 -32.52 3.88
CA PRO A 143 23.73 -33.47 2.86
C PRO A 143 24.53 -34.77 2.98
N LEU A 144 23.98 -35.88 2.48
CA LEU A 144 24.70 -37.14 2.40
C LEU A 144 26.00 -36.97 1.58
N PRO A 145 27.06 -37.73 1.87
CA PRO A 145 28.28 -37.71 1.07
C PRO A 145 28.01 -37.88 -0.43
N GLY A 146 28.60 -37.03 -1.26
CA GLY A 146 28.36 -37.00 -2.71
C GLY A 146 27.09 -36.27 -3.14
N SER A 147 26.29 -35.75 -2.21
CA SER A 147 25.15 -34.87 -2.47
C SER A 147 25.46 -33.42 -2.05
N GLY A 148 24.64 -32.49 -2.51
CA GLY A 148 24.69 -31.10 -2.07
C GLY A 148 23.30 -30.50 -2.03
N PHE A 149 23.13 -29.46 -1.22
CA PHE A 149 21.93 -28.63 -1.25
C PHE A 149 22.14 -27.44 -2.18
N PHE A 150 21.06 -26.98 -2.81
CA PHE A 150 20.98 -25.62 -3.34
C PHE A 150 20.00 -24.81 -2.50
N TYR A 151 20.16 -23.48 -2.57
CA TYR A 151 19.35 -22.54 -1.81
C TYR A 151 18.85 -21.43 -2.73
N LEU A 152 17.63 -20.97 -2.48
CA LEU A 152 17.07 -19.74 -3.07
C LEU A 152 16.46 -18.91 -1.96
N ALA A 153 16.61 -17.60 -2.04
CA ALA A 153 15.96 -16.66 -1.13
C ALA A 153 14.99 -15.79 -1.93
N THR A 154 13.85 -15.47 -1.34
CA THR A 154 12.90 -14.50 -1.88
C THR A 154 12.52 -13.50 -0.82
N VAL A 155 12.05 -12.34 -1.26
CA VAL A 155 11.44 -11.32 -0.40
C VAL A 155 9.95 -11.29 -0.62
N ALA A 156 9.20 -11.14 0.45
CA ALA A 156 7.79 -10.81 0.42
C ALA A 156 7.57 -9.40 0.95
N ASN A 157 6.72 -8.62 0.30
CA ASN A 157 6.34 -7.30 0.81
C ASN A 157 5.29 -7.42 1.92
N ARG A 158 4.87 -6.29 2.49
CA ARG A 158 3.89 -6.27 3.59
C ARG A 158 2.46 -6.66 3.16
N LEU A 159 2.20 -6.78 1.85
CA LEU A 159 0.96 -7.32 1.30
C LEU A 159 1.03 -8.85 1.13
N GLY A 160 2.18 -9.48 1.39
CA GLY A 160 2.39 -10.91 1.23
C GLY A 160 2.79 -11.33 -0.19
N GLU A 161 2.89 -10.39 -1.13
CA GLU A 161 3.36 -10.65 -2.49
C GLU A 161 4.82 -11.08 -2.46
N GLU A 162 5.16 -12.19 -3.11
CA GLU A 162 6.52 -12.72 -3.17
C GLU A 162 7.23 -12.31 -4.46
N GLY A 163 8.51 -11.95 -4.32
CA GLY A 163 9.39 -11.70 -5.45
C GLY A 163 9.77 -12.98 -6.20
N PRO A 164 10.33 -12.84 -7.40
CA PRO A 164 10.74 -13.99 -8.20
C PRO A 164 11.89 -14.77 -7.54
N LYS A 165 11.92 -16.10 -7.78
CA LYS A 165 13.03 -17.01 -7.41
C LYS A 165 14.23 -16.91 -8.36
N GLY A 166 14.19 -15.95 -9.29
CA GLY A 166 15.16 -15.74 -10.36
C GLY A 166 14.84 -16.49 -11.64
N SER A 167 15.81 -16.53 -12.55
CA SER A 167 15.72 -17.24 -13.83
C SER A 167 16.68 -18.43 -13.90
N ALA A 168 16.30 -19.46 -14.65
CA ALA A 168 17.18 -20.54 -15.07
C ALA A 168 18.20 -20.05 -16.11
N SER A 169 19.17 -20.92 -16.44
CA SER A 169 20.26 -20.57 -17.36
C SER A 169 19.81 -20.27 -18.78
N ASP A 170 18.63 -20.76 -19.18
CA ASP A 170 17.98 -20.45 -20.46
C ASP A 170 17.13 -19.17 -20.41
N GLY A 171 17.16 -18.45 -19.28
CA GLY A 171 16.39 -17.22 -19.05
C GLY A 171 14.96 -17.44 -18.57
N THR A 172 14.46 -18.68 -18.55
CA THR A 172 13.09 -18.97 -18.10
C THR A 172 12.92 -18.67 -16.60
N PRO A 173 11.80 -18.09 -16.17
CA PRO A 173 11.55 -17.86 -14.75
C PRO A 173 11.52 -19.16 -13.96
N ARG A 174 12.11 -19.16 -12.76
CA ARG A 174 12.05 -20.29 -11.83
C ARG A 174 10.68 -20.35 -11.17
N LEU A 175 9.83 -21.27 -11.63
CA LEU A 175 8.52 -21.55 -11.06
C LEU A 175 8.68 -22.56 -9.92
N GLY A 176 8.59 -22.12 -8.66
CA GLY A 176 8.76 -23.00 -7.50
C GLY A 176 7.53 -22.99 -6.59
N ASN A 177 7.54 -23.87 -5.59
CA ASN A 177 6.47 -23.92 -4.60
C ASN A 177 6.42 -22.62 -3.77
N PRO A 178 5.23 -22.15 -3.37
CA PRO A 178 5.11 -21.07 -2.40
C PRO A 178 5.54 -21.56 -1.01
N CYS A 179 6.08 -20.66 -0.19
CA CYS A 179 6.18 -20.92 1.25
C CYS A 179 4.82 -20.77 1.92
N PRO A 180 4.45 -21.69 2.84
CA PRO A 180 3.30 -21.52 3.72
C PRO A 180 3.41 -20.26 4.59
#